data_AF-A0A6V7JJQ7-F1
#
_entry.id   AF-A0A6V7JJQ7-F1
#
_cell.length_a   1.000
_cell.length_b   1.000
_cell.length_c   1.000
_cell.angle_alpha   90.00
_cell.angle_beta   90.00
_cell.angle_gamma   90.00
#
_symmetry.space_group_name_H-M   'P 1'
#
loop_
_entity.id
_entity.type
_entity.pdbx_description
1 polymer ?
#
loop_
_entity_poly.entity_id
_entity_poly.type
_entity_poly.pdbx_seq_one_letter_code
_entity_poly.pdbx_strand_id
1 'polypeptide(L)'
;QWEEIVPMTELGPGYEETRKTYIPIDSNAAWTHLRLNLFPDGGVARLRVYGICCSDTANFNDLIDLVAEENGGYCESYSNAHYGNPRNIIKPGKGVNMADGWETARRLDRPPIIEVDGSGILQ
;
A
#
# COMPACT_ATOMS: atom_id res chain seq x y z
N GLN A 1 23.79 -9.58 -5.82
CA GLN A 1 24.80 -8.66 -5.26
C GLN A 1 24.10 -7.71 -4.29
N TRP A 2 24.79 -7.22 -3.25
CA TRP A 2 24.21 -6.24 -2.33
C TRP A 2 24.70 -4.84 -2.70
N GLU A 3 23.75 -3.92 -2.84
CA GLU A 3 23.97 -2.50 -3.09
C GLU A 3 23.37 -1.69 -1.92
N GLU A 4 24.05 -0.63 -1.53
CA GLU A 4 23.53 0.29 -0.50
C GLU A 4 22.58 1.29 -1.15
N ILE A 5 21.30 1.23 -0.77
CA ILE A 5 20.25 2.12 -1.28
C ILE A 5 19.87 3.22 -0.28
N VAL A 6 20.22 3.03 0.99
CA VAL A 6 20.02 3.99 2.08
C VAL A 6 21.31 4.00 2.89
N PRO A 7 22.00 5.15 3.01
CA PRO A 7 23.20 5.25 3.81
C PRO A 7 22.88 5.06 5.29
N MET A 8 23.92 4.75 6.09
CA MET A 8 23.77 4.62 7.53
C MET A 8 23.13 5.87 8.12
N THR A 9 21.93 5.70 8.70
CA THR A 9 21.10 6.79 9.19
C THR A 9 20.81 6.58 10.67
N GLU A 10 21.10 7.59 11.49
CA GLU A 10 20.76 7.53 12.91
C GLU A 10 19.24 7.54 13.10
N LEU A 11 18.74 6.49 13.75
CA LEU A 11 17.37 6.43 14.22
C LEU A 11 17.39 6.86 15.68
N GLY A 12 16.61 7.83 16.09
CA GLY A 12 16.55 8.14 17.53
C GLY A 12 15.75 7.09 18.36
N PRO A 13 15.39 7.41 19.61
CA PRO A 13 14.62 6.54 20.49
C PRO A 13 13.10 6.55 20.20
N GLY A 14 12.45 5.41 20.45
CA GLY A 14 11.03 5.21 20.17
C GLY A 14 10.07 5.90 21.15
N TYR A 15 8.89 6.23 20.60
CA TYR A 15 7.81 7.06 21.15
C TYR A 15 8.29 8.50 21.47
N GLU A 16 7.60 9.53 21.04
CA GLU A 16 6.23 9.70 21.51
C GLU A 16 5.20 9.18 20.50
N GLU A 17 4.58 8.08 20.90
CA GLU A 17 3.40 7.40 20.34
C GLU A 17 3.47 6.77 18.94
N THR A 18 4.32 7.23 18.02
CA THR A 18 4.22 6.73 16.62
C THR A 18 5.51 6.72 15.85
N ARG A 19 6.59 7.21 16.44
CA ARG A 19 7.71 7.79 15.72
C ARG A 19 8.12 7.02 14.45
N LYS A 20 7.86 7.64 13.30
CA LYS A 20 8.13 7.12 11.95
C LYS A 20 9.31 7.88 11.35
N THR A 21 10.36 7.18 10.96
CA THR A 21 11.45 7.75 10.16
C THR A 21 11.18 7.44 8.70
N TYR A 22 11.03 8.48 7.88
CA TYR A 22 10.88 8.36 6.43
C TYR A 22 12.18 8.77 5.76
N ILE A 23 12.70 7.90 4.90
CA ILE A 23 13.92 8.14 4.14
C ILE A 23 13.53 8.01 2.66
N PRO A 24 13.58 9.11 1.88
CA PRO A 24 13.34 9.04 0.45
C PRO A 24 14.51 8.35 -0.24
N ILE A 25 14.21 7.58 -1.28
CA ILE A 25 15.20 6.95 -2.15
C ILE A 25 14.91 7.47 -3.56
N ASP A 26 15.90 8.10 -4.18
CA ASP A 26 15.84 8.55 -5.57
C ASP A 26 16.59 7.56 -6.45
N SER A 27 15.88 6.54 -6.92
CA SER A 27 16.45 5.53 -7.81
C SER A 27 15.36 4.86 -8.64
N ASN A 28 15.69 4.59 -9.90
CA ASN A 28 14.86 3.85 -10.85
C ASN A 28 15.25 2.38 -10.96
N ALA A 29 16.18 1.90 -10.13
CA ALA A 29 16.58 0.50 -10.14
C ALA A 29 15.49 -0.38 -9.50
N ALA A 30 15.44 -1.65 -9.92
CA ALA A 30 14.53 -2.64 -9.37
C ALA A 30 15.32 -3.63 -8.49
N TRP A 31 14.74 -3.99 -7.34
CA TRP A 31 15.31 -4.97 -6.42
C TRP A 31 14.26 -6.00 -6.02
N THR A 32 14.71 -7.22 -5.78
CA THR A 32 13.86 -8.34 -5.35
C THR A 32 14.02 -8.66 -3.87
N HIS A 33 15.11 -8.23 -3.26
CA HIS A 33 15.46 -8.53 -1.87
C HIS A 33 15.99 -7.28 -1.18
N LEU A 34 15.65 -7.14 0.09
CA LEU A 34 16.09 -6.04 0.94
C LEU A 34 16.77 -6.62 2.18
N ARG A 35 17.83 -5.95 2.63
CA ARG A 35 18.57 -6.29 3.84
C ARG A 35 18.63 -5.07 4.74
N LEU A 36 18.09 -5.20 5.94
CA LEU A 36 18.23 -4.19 7.00
C LEU A 36 19.44 -4.55 7.86
N ASN A 37 20.36 -3.60 8.04
CA ASN A 37 21.49 -3.72 8.95
C ASN A 37 21.30 -2.75 10.12
N LEU A 38 21.53 -3.20 11.37
CA LEU A 38 21.47 -2.39 12.58
C LEU A 38 22.84 -2.35 13.23
N PHE A 39 23.26 -1.18 13.70
CA PHE A 39 24.59 -0.98 14.28
C PHE A 39 24.53 -0.12 15.54
N PRO A 40 25.29 -0.46 16.60
CA PRO A 40 25.95 -1.76 16.81
C PRO A 40 24.96 -2.90 17.09
N ASP A 41 23.78 -2.56 17.63
CA ASP A 41 22.63 -3.43 17.91
C ASP A 41 21.41 -2.54 18.20
N GLY A 42 20.21 -3.11 18.26
CA GLY A 42 18.99 -2.38 18.63
C GLY A 42 17.71 -3.08 18.19
N GLY A 43 16.58 -2.37 18.30
CA GLY A 43 15.27 -2.90 17.93
C GLY A 43 14.55 -2.02 16.91
N VAL A 44 14.08 -2.63 15.83
CA VAL A 44 13.13 -2.02 14.89
C VAL A 44 11.80 -2.75 15.00
N ALA A 45 10.75 -2.05 15.43
CA ALA A 45 9.43 -2.66 15.57
C ALA A 45 8.80 -3.01 14.22
N ARG A 46 8.89 -2.12 13.22
CA ARG A 46 8.34 -2.32 11.87
C ARG A 46 9.23 -1.67 10.83
N LEU A 47 9.55 -2.41 9.78
CA LEU A 47 10.11 -1.88 8.55
C LEU A 47 8.99 -1.84 7.49
N ARG A 48 8.82 -0.70 6.83
CA ARG A 48 7.95 -0.55 5.66
C ARG A 48 8.80 0.02 4.54
N VAL A 49 8.77 -0.64 3.40
CA VAL A 49 9.44 -0.19 2.18
C VAL A 49 8.38 0.01 1.13
N TYR A 50 8.40 1.20 0.53
CA TYR A 50 7.45 1.60 -0.48
C TYR A 50 8.17 1.61 -1.83
N GLY A 51 7.52 1.06 -2.84
CA GLY A 51 8.02 0.97 -4.19
C GLY A 51 6.88 0.56 -5.12
N ILE A 52 7.12 0.68 -6.42
CA ILE A 52 6.18 0.25 -7.44
C ILE A 52 6.61 -1.15 -7.90
N CYS A 53 5.66 -2.07 -8.01
CA CYS A 53 5.93 -3.39 -8.57
C CYS A 53 6.31 -3.27 -10.05
N CYS A 54 7.52 -3.69 -10.39
CA CYS A 54 7.98 -3.83 -11.77
C CYS A 54 7.84 -5.29 -12.18
N SER A 55 6.71 -5.64 -12.82
CA SER A 55 6.52 -6.96 -13.42
C SER A 55 6.95 -6.92 -14.88
N ASP A 56 8.13 -7.48 -15.17
CA ASP A 56 8.67 -7.57 -16.54
C ASP A 56 8.18 -8.85 -17.27
N THR A 57 7.27 -9.59 -16.64
CA THR A 57 6.85 -10.93 -17.08
C THR A 57 5.46 -10.97 -17.73
N ALA A 58 4.75 -9.85 -17.77
CA ALA A 58 3.42 -9.81 -18.36
C ALA A 58 3.50 -9.85 -19.90
N ASN A 59 3.02 -10.94 -20.51
CA ASN A 59 2.79 -10.99 -21.94
C ASN A 59 1.48 -10.25 -22.24
N PHE A 60 1.56 -9.13 -22.97
CA PHE A 60 0.40 -8.29 -23.29
C PHE A 60 -0.69 -8.98 -24.13
N ASN A 61 -0.45 -10.19 -24.63
CA ASN A 61 -1.46 -10.99 -25.33
C ASN A 61 -2.30 -11.86 -24.40
N ASP A 62 -1.88 -12.03 -23.15
CA ASP A 62 -2.63 -12.79 -22.16
C ASP A 62 -3.66 -11.90 -21.46
N LEU A 63 -4.73 -12.51 -20.94
CA LEU A 63 -5.69 -11.79 -20.12
C LEU A 63 -5.04 -11.45 -18.77
N ILE A 64 -4.72 -10.17 -18.58
CA ILE A 64 -4.09 -9.65 -17.37
C ILE A 64 -5.06 -8.81 -16.56
N ASP A 65 -4.98 -8.89 -15.23
CA ASP A 65 -5.67 -7.98 -14.33
C ASP A 65 -4.85 -6.69 -14.19
N LEU A 66 -5.28 -5.63 -14.87
CA LEU A 66 -4.60 -4.33 -14.86
C LEU A 66 -4.66 -3.63 -13.49
N VAL A 67 -5.58 -4.03 -12.62
CA VAL A 67 -5.81 -3.39 -11.33
C VAL A 67 -5.04 -4.09 -10.21
N ALA A 68 -4.58 -5.32 -10.44
CA ALA A 68 -3.84 -6.11 -9.44
C ALA A 68 -2.53 -5.42 -9.01
N GLU A 69 -2.23 -5.46 -7.70
CA GLU A 69 -1.01 -4.88 -7.10
C GLU A 69 0.27 -5.48 -7.70
N GLU A 70 0.25 -6.77 -8.03
CA GLU A 70 1.37 -7.47 -8.68
C GLU A 70 1.70 -6.95 -10.08
N ASN A 71 0.72 -6.34 -10.76
CA ASN A 71 0.86 -5.72 -12.08
C ASN A 71 1.07 -4.19 -11.99
N GLY A 72 1.31 -3.66 -10.78
CA GLY A 72 1.55 -2.24 -10.55
C GLY A 72 0.29 -1.43 -10.20
N GLY A 73 -0.85 -2.09 -9.99
CA GLY A 73 -2.06 -1.44 -9.49
C GLY A 73 -1.81 -0.77 -8.13
N TYR A 74 -2.30 0.47 -7.98
CA TYR A 74 -2.16 1.23 -6.75
C TYR A 74 -3.44 2.02 -6.46
N CYS A 75 -3.86 2.01 -5.19
CA CYS A 75 -4.99 2.80 -4.75
C CYS A 75 -4.55 4.25 -4.46
N GLU A 76 -4.85 5.14 -5.39
CA GLU A 76 -4.55 6.58 -5.29
C GLU A 76 -5.38 7.27 -4.19
N SER A 77 -6.68 7.01 -4.16
CA SER A 77 -7.60 7.66 -3.22
C SER A 77 -8.86 6.84 -2.95
N TYR A 78 -9.56 7.20 -1.88
CA TYR A 78 -10.80 6.54 -1.46
C TYR A 78 -11.65 7.48 -0.61
N SER A 79 -12.96 7.27 -0.60
CA SER A 79 -13.91 8.12 0.13
C SER A 79 -13.93 7.86 1.64
N ASN A 80 -13.78 6.60 2.05
CA ASN A 80 -13.82 6.19 3.46
C ASN A 80 -13.06 4.87 3.65
N ALA A 81 -12.39 4.64 4.78
CA ALA A 81 -11.82 3.33 5.12
C ALA A 81 -12.01 3.07 6.62
N HIS A 82 -13.22 2.63 7.00
CA HIS A 82 -13.57 2.40 8.40
C HIS A 82 -12.91 1.12 8.93
N TYR A 83 -12.99 0.03 8.16
CA TYR A 83 -12.21 -1.18 8.41
C TYR A 83 -11.44 -1.62 7.17
N GLY A 84 -10.24 -2.14 7.39
CA GLY A 84 -9.33 -2.51 6.31
C GLY A 84 -8.80 -1.29 5.56
N ASN A 85 -8.13 -1.54 4.44
CA ASN A 85 -7.64 -0.49 3.54
C ASN A 85 -8.01 -0.86 2.10
N PRO A 86 -8.41 0.09 1.24
CA PRO A 86 -8.79 -0.20 -0.14
C PRO A 86 -7.72 -0.91 -0.96
N ARG A 87 -6.43 -0.69 -0.63
CA ARG A 87 -5.33 -1.43 -1.26
C ARG A 87 -5.46 -2.95 -1.11
N ASN A 88 -6.22 -3.42 -0.12
CA ASN A 88 -6.38 -4.85 0.11
C ASN A 88 -7.20 -5.53 -0.99
N ILE A 89 -8.07 -4.80 -1.71
CA ILE A 89 -8.90 -5.38 -2.78
C ILE A 89 -8.06 -5.80 -3.97
N ILE A 90 -6.92 -5.14 -4.18
CA ILE A 90 -6.02 -5.39 -5.31
C ILE A 90 -4.88 -6.35 -4.96
N LYS A 91 -4.89 -6.91 -3.74
CA LYS A 91 -3.89 -7.91 -3.32
C LYS A 91 -4.15 -9.25 -4.00
N PRO A 92 -3.10 -10.05 -4.20
CA PRO A 92 -3.26 -11.40 -4.70
C PRO A 92 -4.05 -12.29 -3.73
N GLY A 93 -4.88 -13.17 -4.30
CA GLY A 93 -5.66 -14.14 -3.55
C GLY A 93 -6.99 -13.60 -3.02
N LYS A 94 -7.66 -14.41 -2.20
CA LYS A 94 -8.92 -14.04 -1.54
C LYS A 94 -8.65 -13.70 -0.08
N GLY A 95 -9.33 -12.68 0.42
CA GLY A 95 -9.30 -12.34 1.84
C GLY A 95 -9.77 -13.53 2.71
N VAL A 96 -9.08 -13.76 3.82
CA VAL A 96 -9.43 -14.82 4.78
C VAL A 96 -10.56 -14.35 5.68
N ASN A 97 -10.55 -13.07 6.04
CA ASN A 97 -11.58 -12.43 6.84
C ASN A 97 -11.80 -10.97 6.41
N MET A 98 -12.68 -10.25 7.11
CA MET A 98 -13.06 -8.88 6.76
C MET A 98 -11.90 -7.87 6.85
N ALA A 99 -10.87 -8.12 7.67
CA ALA A 99 -9.70 -7.23 7.78
C ALA A 99 -8.82 -7.24 6.52
N ASP A 100 -8.94 -8.30 5.70
CA ASP A 100 -8.28 -8.42 4.39
C ASP A 100 -9.08 -7.72 3.28
N GLY A 101 -10.21 -7.10 3.60
CA GLY A 101 -11.04 -6.36 2.65
C GLY A 101 -10.93 -4.85 2.83
N TRP A 102 -11.96 -4.17 2.31
CA TRP A 102 -12.22 -2.75 2.52
C TRP A 102 -13.70 -2.57 2.89
N GLU A 103 -13.95 -1.92 4.02
CA GLU A 103 -15.29 -1.63 4.50
C GLU A 103 -15.43 -0.13 4.83
N THR A 104 -16.51 0.45 4.34
CA THR A 104 -16.87 1.85 4.61
C THR A 104 -17.82 1.97 5.78
N ALA A 105 -17.72 3.06 6.55
CA ALA A 105 -18.64 3.37 7.63
C ALA A 105 -20.09 3.46 7.13
N ARG A 106 -21.03 3.07 8.00
CA ARG A 106 -22.47 3.23 7.72
C ARG A 106 -22.83 4.71 7.65
N ARG A 107 -23.50 5.12 6.56
CA ARG A 107 -24.09 6.45 6.42
C ARG A 107 -25.54 6.42 6.87
N LEU A 108 -25.80 7.00 8.04
CA LEU A 108 -27.15 7.06 8.64
C LEU A 108 -28.08 8.06 7.94
N ASP A 109 -27.49 9.00 7.21
CA ASP A 109 -28.16 10.03 6.39
C ASP A 109 -28.50 9.55 4.97
N ARG A 110 -28.17 8.30 4.62
CA ARG A 110 -28.38 7.77 3.27
C ARG A 110 -29.89 7.67 2.96
N PRO A 111 -30.36 8.27 1.84
CA PRO A 111 -31.75 8.13 1.45
C PRO A 111 -32.07 6.67 1.05
N PRO A 112 -33.33 6.22 1.20
CA PRO A 112 -33.74 4.86 0.82
C PRO A 112 -33.69 4.64 -0.70
N ILE A 113 -33.75 5.71 -1.49
CA ILE A 113 -33.63 5.69 -2.95
C ILE A 113 -32.45 6.59 -3.29
N ILE A 114 -31.47 6.02 -3.99
CA ILE A 114 -30.30 6.74 -4.50
C ILE A 114 -30.67 7.20 -5.91
N GLU A 115 -30.67 8.51 -6.14
CA GLU A 115 -30.95 9.09 -7.45
C GLU A 115 -29.65 9.55 -8.09
N VAL A 116 -29.60 9.43 -9.41
CA VAL A 116 -28.50 9.98 -10.21
C VAL A 116 -28.80 11.46 -10.41
N ASP A 117 -27.89 12.32 -9.95
CA ASP A 117 -28.03 13.75 -10.18
C ASP A 117 -27.75 14.13 -11.65
N GLY A 118 -27.95 15.40 -12.00
CA GLY A 118 -27.72 15.89 -13.36
C GLY A 118 -26.28 15.75 -13.88
N SER A 119 -25.32 15.38 -13.00
CA SER A 119 -23.92 15.13 -13.34
C SER A 119 -23.57 13.65 -13.48
N GLY A 120 -24.55 12.75 -13.29
CA GLY A 120 -24.32 11.31 -13.36
C GLY A 120 -23.80 10.70 -12.05
N ILE A 121 -23.79 11.47 -10.96
CA ILE A 121 -23.31 11.02 -9.65
C ILE A 121 -24.49 10.51 -8.82
N LEU A 122 -24.33 9.34 -8.22
CA LEU A 122 -25.29 8.74 -7.29
C LEU A 122 -25.24 9.47 -5.95
N GLN A 123 -26.37 10.05 -5.50
CA GLN A 123 -26.50 10.74 -4.21
C GLN A 123 -27.29 9.94 -3.16
#